data_AF-A0A7X3G517-F1
#
_entry.id   AF-A0A7X3G517-F1
#
_cell.length_a   1.000
_cell.length_b   1.000
_cell.length_c   1.000
_cell.angle_alpha   90.00
_cell.angle_beta   90.00
_cell.angle_gamma   90.00
#
_symmetry.space_group_name_H-M   'P 1'
#
loop_
_entity.id
_entity.type
_entity.pdbx_description
1 polymer ?
#
loop_
_entity_poly.entity_id
_entity_poly.type
_entity_poly.pdbx_seq_one_letter_code
_entity_poly.pdbx_strand_id
1 'polypeptide(L)'
;MNLISRLDTIVFLFYFVVVAGYGLWVYRRKKSANTSASHDYFLAEGSLTWWAIGASLIASNISAEQFIGMSGSGFRIGMAIAVYELMAAATLVIVAVFFMPVYLKNHIYTMPQFLEQRYGKAVATTMALFWLGLYVVV
;
A
#
# COMPACT_ATOMS: atom_id res chain seq x y z
N MET A 1 8.11 -37.32 -8.37
CA MET A 1 7.63 -35.96 -8.08
C MET A 1 7.50 -35.81 -6.57
N ASN A 2 8.53 -35.32 -5.89
CA ASN A 2 8.40 -34.89 -4.49
C ASN A 2 7.80 -33.49 -4.55
N LEU A 3 6.50 -33.40 -4.27
CA LEU A 3 5.73 -32.20 -4.60
C LEU A 3 6.15 -30.96 -3.78
N ILE A 4 6.76 -31.13 -2.60
CA ILE A 4 7.34 -30.09 -1.76
C ILE A 4 8.43 -30.75 -0.89
N SER A 5 9.64 -30.16 -0.79
CA SER A 5 10.67 -30.70 0.10
C SER A 5 10.27 -30.46 1.57
N ARG A 6 10.61 -31.37 2.48
CA ARG A 6 10.37 -31.17 3.93
C ARG A 6 10.99 -29.86 4.43
N LEU A 7 12.11 -29.44 3.84
CA LEU A 7 12.77 -28.19 4.16
C LEU A 7 11.92 -26.98 3.73
N ASP A 8 11.29 -27.01 2.55
CA ASP A 8 10.46 -25.90 2.05
C ASP A 8 9.24 -25.68 2.96
N THR A 9 8.61 -26.77 3.42
CA THR A 9 7.48 -26.69 4.36
C THR A 9 7.89 -26.09 5.70
N ILE A 10 9.08 -26.42 6.21
CA ILE A 10 9.60 -25.87 7.47
C ILE A 10 9.87 -24.36 7.31
N VAL A 11 10.52 -23.94 6.22
CA VAL A 11 10.79 -22.52 5.95
C VAL A 11 9.49 -21.72 5.81
N PHE A 12 8.51 -22.28 5.10
CA PHE A 12 7.19 -21.67 4.93
C PHE A 12 6.47 -21.47 6.27
N LEU A 13 6.38 -22.51 7.11
CA LEU A 13 5.75 -22.41 8.42
C LEU A 13 6.50 -21.44 9.34
N PHE A 14 7.83 -21.46 9.32
CA PHE A 14 8.65 -20.55 10.11
C PHE A 14 8.39 -19.08 9.73
N TYR A 15 8.33 -18.77 8.43
CA TYR A 15 7.98 -17.43 7.94
C TYR A 15 6.63 -16.95 8.49
N PHE A 16 5.59 -17.80 8.42
CA PHE A 16 4.27 -17.48 8.96
C PHE A 16 4.29 -17.21 10.47
N VAL A 17 5.01 -18.04 11.24
CA VAL A 17 5.13 -17.87 12.69
C VAL A 17 5.86 -16.58 13.04
N VAL A 18 6.93 -16.23 12.32
CA VAL A 18 7.68 -14.98 12.56
C VAL A 18 6.81 -13.77 12.26
N VAL A 19 6.11 -13.73 11.11
CA VAL A 19 5.26 -12.60 10.73
C VAL A 19 4.07 -12.46 11.69
N ALA A 20 3.37 -13.55 11.99
CA ALA A 20 2.24 -13.54 12.93
C ALA A 20 2.71 -13.20 14.36
N GLY A 21 3.84 -13.75 14.79
CA GLY A 21 4.44 -13.48 16.09
C GLY A 21 4.87 -12.02 16.24
N TYR A 22 5.50 -11.45 15.22
CA TYR A 22 5.86 -10.03 15.19
C TYR A 22 4.62 -9.14 15.22
N GLY A 23 3.60 -9.44 14.42
CA GLY A 23 2.33 -8.73 14.41
C GLY A 23 1.63 -8.74 15.79
N LEU A 24 1.55 -9.92 16.41
CA LEU A 24 0.99 -10.08 17.77
C LEU A 24 1.82 -9.36 18.83
N TRP A 25 3.15 -9.38 18.71
CA TRP A 25 4.04 -8.69 19.64
C TRP A 25 3.89 -7.17 19.55
N VAL A 26 3.84 -6.60 18.35
CA VAL A 26 3.55 -5.18 18.13
C VAL A 26 2.18 -4.81 18.67
N TYR A 27 1.16 -5.64 18.38
CA TYR A 27 -0.20 -5.44 18.91
C TYR A 27 -0.23 -5.43 20.44
N ARG A 28 0.42 -6.40 21.09
CA ARG A 28 0.48 -6.50 22.56
C ARG A 28 1.27 -5.37 23.19
N ARG A 29 2.38 -4.94 22.57
CA ARG A 29 3.17 -3.77 23.01
C ARG A 29 2.33 -2.49 22.95
N LYS A 30 1.58 -2.29 21.85
CA LYS A 30 0.69 -1.14 21.69
C LYS A 30 -0.51 -1.17 22.64
N LYS A 31 -1.03 -2.35 23.01
CA LYS A 31 -2.09 -2.50 24.02
C LYS A 31 -1.58 -2.28 25.45
N SER A 32 -0.32 -2.61 25.73
CA SER A 32 0.31 -2.41 27.04
C SER A 32 0.70 -0.95 27.30
N ALA A 33 0.94 -0.17 26.24
CA ALA A 33 1.02 1.27 26.32
C ALA A 33 -0.42 1.82 26.28
N ASN A 34 -0.99 2.17 27.43
CA ASN A 34 -2.25 2.93 27.54
C ASN A 34 -2.06 4.38 27.01
N THR A 35 -1.55 4.53 25.80
CA THR A 35 -1.35 5.81 25.13
C THR A 35 -2.46 5.95 24.11
N SER A 36 -3.36 6.89 24.37
CA SER A 36 -4.45 7.33 23.51
C SER A 36 -4.04 7.26 22.03
N ALA A 37 -4.61 6.31 21.30
CA ALA A 37 -4.19 5.86 19.97
C ALA A 37 -4.19 6.93 18.86
N SER A 38 -4.59 8.16 19.15
CA SER A 38 -4.55 9.28 18.20
C SER A 38 -3.22 10.03 18.19
N HIS A 39 -2.54 10.21 19.33
CA HIS A 39 -1.40 11.15 19.39
C HIS A 39 -0.11 10.60 18.75
N ASP A 40 0.17 9.30 18.89
CA ASP A 40 1.36 8.67 18.28
C ASP A 40 1.23 8.43 16.77
N TYR A 41 -0.01 8.31 16.24
CA TYR A 41 -0.23 8.29 14.80
C TYR A 41 0.04 9.66 14.16
N PHE A 42 -0.31 10.74 14.88
CA PHE A 42 -0.07 12.12 14.46
C PHE A 42 1.38 12.58 14.73
N LEU A 43 2.09 12.06 15.73
CA LEU A 43 3.50 12.43 15.96
C LEU A 43 4.46 11.92 14.87
N ALA A 44 4.05 10.90 14.11
CA ALA A 44 4.76 10.46 12.91
C ALA A 44 4.53 11.39 11.71
N GLU A 45 3.55 12.29 11.77
CA GLU A 45 3.10 13.17 10.68
C GLU A 45 4.09 14.30 10.31
N GLY A 46 5.34 14.22 10.77
CA GLY A 46 6.39 15.18 10.42
C GLY A 46 7.83 14.70 10.53
N SER A 47 8.09 13.49 11.05
CA SER A 47 9.45 12.99 11.31
C SER A 47 9.88 11.85 10.37
N LEU A 48 9.04 11.49 9.40
CA LEU A 48 9.37 10.45 8.41
C LEU A 48 10.41 10.99 7.42
N THR A 49 11.55 10.32 7.35
CA THR A 49 12.60 10.63 6.39
C THR A 49 12.12 10.39 4.96
N TRP A 50 12.60 11.20 4.01
CA TRP A 50 12.20 11.12 2.59
C TRP A 50 12.38 9.72 1.98
N TRP A 51 13.43 8.99 2.37
CA TRP A 51 13.70 7.64 1.90
C TRP A 51 12.72 6.61 2.48
N ALA A 52 12.26 6.80 3.72
CA ALA A 52 11.26 5.93 4.33
C ALA A 52 9.89 6.11 3.68
N ILE A 53 9.52 7.36 3.33
CA ILE A 53 8.30 7.67 2.58
C ILE A 53 8.36 7.02 1.19
N GLY A 54 9.47 7.20 0.47
CA GLY A 54 9.65 6.59 -0.85
C GLY A 54 9.60 5.06 -0.80
N ALA A 55 10.31 4.43 0.14
CA ALA A 55 10.28 2.98 0.31
C ALA A 55 8.87 2.46 0.65
N SER A 56 8.12 3.17 1.50
CA SER A 56 6.74 2.81 1.83
C SER A 56 5.81 2.93 0.63
N LEU A 57 5.98 3.95 -0.23
CA LEU A 57 5.16 4.12 -1.43
C LEU A 57 5.38 2.97 -2.43
N ILE A 58 6.64 2.56 -2.64
CA ILE A 58 6.96 1.41 -3.49
C ILE A 58 6.46 0.12 -2.85
N ALA A 59 6.68 -0.10 -1.55
CA ALA A 59 6.23 -1.29 -0.84
C ALA A 59 4.71 -1.47 -0.88
N SER A 60 3.94 -0.37 -0.82
CA SER A 60 2.47 -0.41 -0.95
C SER A 60 2.00 -0.69 -2.38
N ASN A 61 2.85 -0.47 -3.40
CA ASN A 61 2.50 -0.75 -4.79
C ASN A 61 2.84 -2.19 -5.21
N ILE A 62 3.87 -2.80 -4.63
CA ILE A 62 4.30 -4.15 -4.96
C ILE A 62 3.39 -5.19 -4.30
N SER A 63 2.69 -5.97 -5.13
CA SER A 63 1.80 -7.06 -4.71
C SER A 63 2.17 -8.39 -5.37
N ALA A 64 1.52 -9.48 -4.95
CA ALA A 64 1.69 -10.79 -5.59
C ALA A 64 1.29 -10.79 -7.08
N GLU A 65 0.34 -9.92 -7.46
CA GLU A 65 -0.03 -9.69 -8.86
C GLU A 65 1.15 -9.13 -9.65
N GLN A 66 1.90 -8.19 -9.08
CA GLN A 66 3.07 -7.62 -9.74
C GLN A 66 4.15 -8.69 -9.99
N PHE A 67 4.37 -9.58 -9.03
CA PHE A 67 5.36 -10.64 -9.18
C PHE A 67 4.95 -11.71 -10.21
N ILE A 68 3.73 -12.22 -10.14
CA ILE A 68 3.29 -13.33 -11.00
C ILE A 68 2.79 -12.81 -12.36
N GLY A 69 1.95 -11.78 -12.33
CA GLY A 69 1.29 -11.21 -13.51
C GLY A 69 2.25 -10.47 -14.44
N MET A 70 3.12 -9.61 -13.91
CA MET A 70 4.11 -8.94 -14.76
C MET A 70 5.16 -9.89 -15.30
N SER A 71 5.57 -10.91 -14.53
CA SER A 71 6.50 -11.95 -15.03
C SER A 71 5.87 -12.74 -16.17
N GLY A 72 4.59 -13.09 -16.07
CA GLY A 72 3.84 -13.75 -17.15
C GLY A 72 3.70 -12.86 -18.40
N SER A 73 3.45 -11.56 -18.20
CA SER A 73 3.44 -10.59 -19.30
C SER A 73 4.83 -10.40 -19.91
N GLY A 74 5.88 -10.42 -19.10
CA GLY A 74 7.28 -10.37 -19.54
C GLY A 74 7.69 -11.59 -20.37
N PHE A 75 7.16 -12.78 -20.06
CA PHE A 75 7.38 -13.97 -20.90
C PHE A 75 6.73 -13.82 -22.29
N ARG A 76 5.55 -13.18 -22.38
CA ARG A 76 4.80 -13.05 -23.63
C ARG A 76 5.23 -11.85 -24.48
N ILE A 77 5.48 -10.72 -23.85
CA ILE A 77 5.63 -9.39 -24.48
C ILE A 77 7.07 -8.86 -24.29
N GLY A 78 7.90 -9.50 -23.45
CA GLY A 78 9.28 -9.10 -23.20
C GLY A 78 9.38 -7.83 -22.34
N MET A 79 10.46 -7.07 -22.55
CA MET A 79 10.75 -5.86 -21.77
C MET A 79 9.76 -4.71 -21.98
N ALA A 80 8.86 -4.79 -22.96
CA ALA A 80 7.88 -3.75 -23.20
C ALA A 80 6.91 -3.55 -22.01
N ILE A 81 6.70 -4.55 -21.15
CA ILE A 81 5.91 -4.38 -19.91
C ILE A 81 6.55 -3.39 -18.93
N ALA A 82 7.88 -3.24 -18.95
CA ALA A 82 8.60 -2.31 -18.07
C ALA A 82 8.26 -0.83 -18.35
N VAL A 83 7.73 -0.52 -19.54
CA VAL A 83 7.26 0.83 -19.86
C VAL A 83 6.12 1.25 -18.92
N TYR A 84 5.31 0.31 -18.44
CA TYR A 84 4.25 0.60 -17.47
C TYR A 84 4.81 1.19 -16.17
N GLU A 85 5.86 0.58 -15.63
CA GLU A 85 6.56 1.06 -14.43
C GLU A 85 7.27 2.40 -14.65
N LEU A 86 7.91 2.57 -15.80
CA LEU A 86 8.57 3.84 -16.15
C LEU A 86 7.57 4.99 -16.29
N MET A 87 6.41 4.73 -16.89
CA MET A 87 5.34 5.72 -16.99
C MET A 87 4.69 5.99 -15.63
N ALA A 88 4.53 4.97 -14.78
CA ALA A 88 4.05 5.15 -13.41
C ALA A 88 5.00 6.04 -12.60
N ALA A 89 6.32 5.82 -12.69
CA ALA A 89 7.32 6.67 -12.05
C ALA A 89 7.25 8.13 -12.52
N ALA A 90 7.16 8.36 -13.84
CA ALA A 90 6.99 9.70 -14.39
C ALA A 90 5.69 10.37 -13.90
N THR A 91 4.59 9.62 -13.87
CA THR A 91 3.29 10.10 -13.38
C THR A 91 3.34 10.46 -11.90
N LEU A 92 4.05 9.68 -11.07
CA LEU A 92 4.23 9.98 -9.65
C LEU A 92 4.95 11.31 -9.42
N VAL A 93 5.94 11.66 -10.25
CA VAL A 93 6.60 12.98 -10.18
C VAL A 93 5.61 14.10 -10.48
N ILE A 94 4.76 13.94 -11.50
CA ILE A 94 3.72 14.93 -11.84
C ILE A 94 2.73 15.07 -10.68
N VAL A 95 2.26 13.96 -10.12
CA VAL A 95 1.35 13.97 -8.96
C VAL A 95 2.01 14.65 -7.76
N ALA A 96 3.28 14.36 -7.50
CA ALA A 96 4.01 14.96 -6.39
C ALA A 96 4.17 16.48 -6.53
N VAL A 97 4.42 16.98 -7.74
CA VAL A 97 4.64 18.42 -7.97
C VAL A 97 3.32 19.19 -8.05
N PHE A 98 2.31 18.67 -8.73
CA PHE A 98 1.08 19.42 -9.02
C PHE A 98 -0.06 19.13 -8.06
N PHE A 99 -0.24 17.86 -7.66
CA PHE A 99 -1.38 17.46 -6.84
C PHE A 99 -1.08 17.53 -5.35
N MET A 100 0.11 17.09 -4.91
CA MET A 100 0.48 17.08 -3.48
C MET A 100 0.31 18.46 -2.80
N PRO A 101 0.72 19.60 -3.40
CA PRO A 101 0.53 20.91 -2.77
C PRO A 101 -0.95 21.27 -2.56
N VAL A 102 -1.83 20.84 -3.47
CA VAL A 102 -3.27 21.08 -3.38
C VAL A 102 -3.90 20.25 -2.26
N TYR A 103 -3.48 18.99 -2.10
CA TYR A 103 -3.99 18.11 -1.05
C TYR A 103 -3.56 18.60 0.34
N LEU A 104 -2.28 18.96 0.48
CA LEU A 104 -1.74 19.46 1.75
C LEU A 104 -2.34 20.83 2.13
N LYS A 105 -2.51 21.74 1.17
CA LYS A 105 -3.09 23.07 1.43
C LYS A 105 -4.56 23.02 1.88
N ASN A 106 -5.33 22.06 1.38
CA ASN A 106 -6.75 21.91 1.70
C ASN A 106 -7.01 20.89 2.82
N HIS A 107 -5.96 20.36 3.48
CA HIS A 107 -6.07 19.34 4.53
C HIS A 107 -6.91 18.13 4.11
N ILE A 108 -6.64 17.63 2.89
CA ILE A 108 -7.33 16.48 2.31
C ILE A 108 -6.46 15.24 2.52
N TYR A 109 -6.99 14.27 3.25
CA TYR A 109 -6.25 13.08 3.67
C TYR A 109 -6.67 11.81 2.92
N THR A 110 -7.88 11.79 2.34
CA THR A 110 -8.41 10.63 1.64
C THR A 110 -8.99 11.00 0.28
N MET A 111 -8.96 10.06 -0.67
CA MET A 111 -9.52 10.27 -2.02
C MET A 111 -11.04 10.53 -2.00
N PRO A 112 -11.87 9.80 -1.22
CA PRO A 112 -13.29 10.13 -1.12
C PRO A 112 -13.55 11.53 -0.55
N GLN A 113 -12.75 11.97 0.43
CA GLN A 113 -12.85 13.33 1.00
C GLN A 113 -12.55 14.41 -0.06
N PHE A 114 -11.58 14.19 -0.94
CA PHE A 114 -11.31 15.08 -2.08
C PHE A 114 -12.56 15.22 -2.97
N LEU A 115 -13.18 14.09 -3.32
CA LEU A 115 -14.36 14.07 -4.18
C LEU A 115 -15.59 14.68 -3.49
N GLU A 116 -15.73 14.49 -2.18
CA GLU A 116 -16.81 15.09 -1.40
C GLU A 116 -16.72 16.62 -1.42
N GLN A 117 -15.53 17.18 -1.19
CA GLN A 117 -15.33 18.63 -1.21
C GLN A 117 -15.48 19.23 -2.61
N ARG A 118 -15.11 18.49 -3.67
CA ARG A 118 -15.11 19.01 -5.05
C ARG A 118 -16.42 18.80 -5.82
N TYR A 119 -17.09 17.67 -5.60
CA TYR A 119 -18.24 17.20 -6.39
C TYR A 119 -19.46 16.82 -5.55
N GLY A 120 -19.31 16.72 -4.23
CA GLY A 120 -20.39 16.39 -3.30
C GLY A 120 -20.42 14.92 -2.85
N LYS A 121 -21.24 14.67 -1.82
CA LYS A 121 -21.28 13.41 -1.07
C LYS A 121 -21.71 12.19 -1.89
N ALA A 122 -22.54 12.38 -2.90
CA ALA A 122 -23.00 11.30 -3.77
C ALA A 122 -21.83 10.63 -4.50
N VAL A 123 -20.92 11.43 -5.08
CA VAL A 123 -19.75 10.94 -5.83
C VAL A 123 -18.72 10.29 -4.90
N ALA A 124 -18.52 10.85 -3.71
CA ALA A 124 -17.63 10.25 -2.72
C ALA A 124 -18.13 8.86 -2.26
N THR A 125 -19.45 8.72 -2.05
CA THR A 125 -20.07 7.47 -1.61
C THR A 125 -20.01 6.39 -2.69
N THR A 126 -20.27 6.74 -3.96
CA THR A 126 -20.15 5.77 -5.06
C THR A 126 -18.72 5.30 -5.24
N MET A 127 -17.73 6.19 -5.16
CA MET A 127 -16.32 5.83 -5.20
C MET A 127 -15.92 4.90 -4.05
N ALA A 128 -16.34 5.21 -2.83
CA ALA A 128 -16.04 4.38 -1.66
C ALA A 128 -16.67 2.99 -1.77
N LEU A 129 -17.93 2.90 -2.20
CA LEU A 129 -18.62 1.62 -2.43
C LEU A 129 -17.96 0.81 -3.55
N PHE A 130 -17.55 1.47 -4.65
CA PHE A 130 -16.88 0.83 -5.77
C PHE A 130 -15.53 0.22 -5.34
N TRP A 131 -14.69 1.00 -4.64
CA TRP A 131 -13.41 0.50 -4.13
C TRP A 131 -13.57 -0.62 -3.11
N LEU A 132 -14.52 -0.50 -2.18
CA LEU A 132 -14.78 -1.55 -1.21
C LEU A 132 -15.28 -2.82 -1.89
N GLY A 133 -16.15 -2.70 -2.91
CA GLY A 133 -16.60 -3.81 -3.73
C GLY A 133 -15.45 -4.51 -4.46
N LEU A 134 -14.55 -3.74 -5.08
CA LEU A 134 -13.36 -4.30 -5.74
C LEU A 134 -12.48 -5.11 -4.79
N TYR A 135 -12.17 -4.56 -3.60
CA TYR A 135 -11.30 -5.24 -2.63
C TYR A 135 -11.92 -6.49 -1.99
N VAL A 136 -13.25 -6.63 -2.00
CA VAL A 136 -13.93 -7.81 -1.45
C VAL A 136 -14.08 -8.91 -2.50
N VAL A 137 -14.23 -8.54 -3.77
CA VAL A 137 -14.48 -9.48 -4.87
C VAL A 137 -13.17 -10.00 -5.49
N VAL A 138 -12.11 -9.20 -5.47
CA VAL A 138 -10.77 -9.53 -5.98
C VAL A 138 -9.87 -9.97 -4.82
#